data_AF-A0A952E5R5-F1
#
_entry.id   AF-A0A952E5R5-F1
#
_cell.length_a   1.000
_cell.length_b   1.000
_cell.length_c   1.000
_cell.angle_alpha   90.00
_cell.angle_beta   90.00
_cell.angle_gamma   90.00
#
_symmetry.space_group_name_H-M   'P 1'
#
loop_
_entity.id
_entity.type
_entity.pdbx_description
1 polymer ?
#
loop_
_entity_poly.entity_id
_entity_poly.type
_entity_poly.pdbx_seq_one_letter_code
_entity_poly.pdbx_strand_id
1 'polypeptide(L)'
;MKHKLITYLGAMMAISVLPSIVLAFSYTYQIDVFTNNGTYAESDQLSLSVLASNRGTSPDIIDFTITNQSTISSSIAAIYFDFDDALSFNELTSGAGVAYRVGAKPPELPSGHTLEPIFDSEYSFGSNSPKSSRGINPGEQVLISFDLYGSATDLIDNMNAGLFRIGAHIIALPDGSSETAATIPEPTTIAILGLGALLIRKKRNNN
;
A
#
# COMPACT_ATOMS: atom_id res chain seq x y z
N MET A 1 -25.47 33.09 70.08
CA MET A 1 -24.57 32.70 68.98
C MET A 1 -24.78 31.23 68.66
N LYS A 2 -25.34 30.88 67.50
CA LYS A 2 -25.50 29.50 67.02
C LYS A 2 -24.90 29.44 65.61
N HIS A 3 -23.71 28.86 65.47
CA HIS A 3 -23.07 28.63 64.18
C HIS A 3 -23.66 27.37 63.54
N LYS A 4 -24.31 27.51 62.39
CA LYS A 4 -24.71 26.38 61.54
C LYS A 4 -23.51 25.99 60.67
N LEU A 5 -23.02 24.77 60.86
CA LEU A 5 -21.99 24.15 60.04
C LEU A 5 -22.67 23.67 58.74
N ILE A 6 -22.29 24.24 57.59
CA ILE A 6 -22.75 23.80 56.26
C ILE A 6 -21.71 22.82 55.73
N THR A 7 -22.07 21.55 55.69
CA THR A 7 -21.24 20.48 55.11
C THR A 7 -21.51 20.41 53.61
N TYR A 8 -20.54 20.81 52.78
CA TYR A 8 -20.59 20.58 51.33
C TYR A 8 -20.13 19.16 51.03
N LEU A 9 -21.06 18.31 50.59
CA LEU A 9 -20.78 16.97 50.08
C LEU A 9 -20.47 17.09 48.58
N GLY A 10 -19.19 17.14 48.23
CA GLY A 10 -18.74 17.16 46.83
C GLY A 10 -18.94 15.80 46.18
N ALA A 11 -19.84 15.69 45.22
CA ALA A 11 -19.97 14.51 44.37
C ALA A 11 -18.81 14.49 43.36
N MET A 12 -17.84 13.59 43.54
CA MET A 12 -16.84 13.32 42.51
C MET A 12 -17.49 12.52 41.38
N MET A 13 -17.67 13.15 40.23
CA MET A 13 -18.10 12.49 39.00
C MET A 13 -16.91 11.71 38.44
N ALA A 14 -16.92 10.39 38.60
CA ALA A 14 -15.94 9.52 37.97
C ALA A 14 -16.26 9.43 36.47
N ILE A 15 -15.45 10.08 35.64
CA ILE A 15 -15.49 9.90 34.19
C ILE A 15 -14.85 8.55 33.88
N SER A 16 -15.66 7.54 33.56
CA SER A 16 -15.16 6.27 33.05
C SER A 16 -14.68 6.46 31.62
N VAL A 17 -13.36 6.47 31.41
CA VAL A 17 -12.78 6.38 30.06
C VAL A 17 -12.88 4.91 29.64
N LEU A 18 -13.74 4.62 28.67
CA LEU A 18 -13.75 3.30 28.04
C LEU A 18 -12.52 3.18 27.13
N PRO A 19 -11.78 2.06 27.17
CA PRO A 19 -10.69 1.84 26.23
C PRO A 19 -11.25 1.75 24.81
N SER A 20 -10.69 2.52 23.89
CA SER A 20 -11.00 2.38 22.46
C SER A 20 -10.37 1.08 21.96
N ILE A 21 -11.20 0.18 21.41
CA ILE A 21 -10.72 -1.05 20.79
C ILE A 21 -10.23 -0.69 19.39
N VAL A 22 -8.93 -0.85 19.14
CA VAL A 22 -8.36 -0.77 17.80
C VAL A 22 -8.33 -2.18 17.23
N LEU A 23 -9.08 -2.41 16.15
CA LEU A 23 -9.04 -3.68 15.42
C LEU A 23 -7.82 -3.69 14.50
N ALA A 24 -7.11 -4.83 14.48
CA ALA A 24 -6.08 -5.05 13.48
C ALA A 24 -6.74 -5.23 12.10
N PHE A 25 -6.17 -4.61 11.07
CA PHE A 25 -6.56 -4.79 9.68
C PHE A 25 -5.37 -5.20 8.83
N SER A 26 -5.65 -5.86 7.71
CA SER A 26 -4.65 -6.14 6.70
C SER A 26 -5.30 -6.34 5.35
N TYR A 27 -4.77 -5.69 4.31
CA TYR A 27 -5.20 -5.82 2.92
C TYR A 27 -3.99 -6.04 2.01
N THR A 28 -4.12 -6.98 1.07
CA THR A 28 -3.09 -7.25 0.08
C THR A 28 -3.49 -6.67 -1.26
N TYR A 29 -2.58 -5.94 -1.88
CA TYR A 29 -2.71 -5.41 -3.23
C TYR A 29 -1.64 -6.03 -4.13
N GLN A 30 -2.01 -6.36 -5.36
CA GLN A 30 -1.03 -6.75 -6.38
C GLN A 30 -0.35 -5.51 -6.94
N ILE A 31 0.91 -5.67 -7.33
CA ILE A 31 1.69 -4.65 -8.02
C ILE A 31 1.89 -5.15 -9.45
N ASP A 32 1.07 -4.65 -10.35
CA ASP A 32 0.96 -5.16 -11.72
C ASP A 32 1.82 -4.37 -12.68
N VAL A 33 2.50 -5.09 -13.57
CA VAL A 33 3.32 -4.48 -14.64
C VAL A 33 2.40 -3.74 -15.61
N PHE A 34 2.79 -2.52 -15.98
CA PHE A 34 2.08 -1.70 -16.98
C PHE A 34 2.97 -1.29 -18.15
N THR A 35 4.25 -1.62 -18.12
CA THR A 35 5.18 -1.44 -19.24
C THR A 35 5.35 -2.75 -20.02
N ASN A 36 5.92 -2.67 -21.22
CA ASN A 36 6.20 -3.83 -22.06
C ASN A 36 7.56 -3.67 -22.73
N ASN A 37 8.62 -3.73 -21.92
CA ASN A 37 10.00 -3.55 -22.37
C ASN A 37 10.69 -4.89 -22.73
N GLY A 38 10.12 -6.02 -22.29
CA GLY A 38 10.68 -7.35 -22.48
C GLY A 38 9.65 -8.48 -22.56
N THR A 39 10.15 -9.71 -22.62
CA THR A 39 9.35 -10.93 -22.82
C THR A 39 8.51 -11.28 -21.58
N TYR A 40 8.90 -10.75 -20.41
CA TYR A 40 8.32 -11.12 -19.11
C TYR A 40 7.32 -10.11 -18.56
N ALA A 41 6.95 -9.07 -19.33
CA ALA A 41 5.99 -8.04 -18.91
C ALA A 41 4.64 -8.62 -18.47
N GLU A 42 4.16 -9.64 -19.18
CA GLU A 42 2.86 -10.30 -18.94
C GLU A 42 3.03 -11.70 -18.31
N SER A 43 4.18 -11.97 -17.69
CA SER A 43 4.47 -13.31 -17.16
C SER A 43 3.75 -13.53 -15.82
N ASP A 44 2.98 -14.62 -15.72
CA ASP A 44 2.41 -15.12 -14.47
C ASP A 44 3.46 -15.56 -13.44
N GLN A 45 4.72 -15.68 -13.87
CA GLN A 45 5.86 -15.98 -13.01
C GLN A 45 6.40 -14.76 -12.28
N LEU A 46 6.03 -13.55 -12.71
CA LEU A 46 6.36 -12.28 -12.05
C LEU A 46 5.21 -11.92 -11.12
N SER A 47 5.42 -12.05 -9.80
CA SER A 47 4.36 -11.87 -8.80
C SER A 47 4.86 -10.99 -7.67
N LEU A 48 4.35 -9.77 -7.62
CA LEU A 48 4.72 -8.75 -6.64
C LEU A 48 3.47 -8.29 -5.90
N SER A 49 3.59 -8.12 -4.58
CA SER A 49 2.47 -7.67 -3.77
C SER A 49 2.90 -6.74 -2.65
N VAL A 50 1.94 -5.98 -2.14
CA VAL A 50 2.08 -5.18 -0.93
C VAL A 50 0.97 -5.52 0.05
N LEU A 51 1.35 -5.82 1.28
CA LEU A 51 0.45 -5.96 2.41
C LEU A 51 0.41 -4.63 3.17
N ALA A 52 -0.74 -3.96 3.18
CA ALA A 52 -1.01 -2.79 4.02
C ALA A 52 -1.69 -3.25 5.31
N SER A 53 -1.12 -2.92 6.47
CA SER A 53 -1.67 -3.30 7.78
C SER A 53 -1.34 -2.25 8.83
N ASN A 54 -2.16 -2.11 9.87
CA ASN A 54 -1.76 -1.30 11.01
C ASN A 54 -0.72 -2.04 11.87
N ARG A 55 0.19 -1.28 12.48
CA ARG A 55 1.23 -1.85 13.36
C ARG A 55 0.63 -2.33 14.68
N GLY A 56 0.37 -3.64 14.75
CA GLY A 56 -0.24 -4.27 15.93
C GLY A 56 -1.63 -3.69 16.21
N THR A 57 -1.77 -2.97 17.33
CA THR A 57 -3.02 -2.27 17.69
C THR A 57 -2.88 -0.75 17.65
N SER A 58 -1.80 -0.21 17.09
CA SER A 58 -1.67 1.24 16.89
C SER A 58 -2.50 1.64 15.67
N PRO A 59 -3.45 2.58 15.79
CA PRO A 59 -4.22 3.05 14.63
C PRO A 59 -3.42 4.05 13.77
N ASP A 60 -2.36 4.62 14.33
CA ASP A 60 -1.63 5.76 13.76
C ASP A 60 -0.38 5.35 12.99
N ILE A 61 -0.05 4.06 12.92
CA ILE A 61 1.12 3.56 12.18
C ILE A 61 0.66 2.48 11.22
N ILE A 62 0.99 2.67 9.95
CA ILE A 62 0.72 1.70 8.88
C ILE A 62 2.02 1.11 8.36
N ASP A 63 2.02 -0.21 8.28
CA ASP A 63 3.07 -1.06 7.77
C ASP A 63 2.71 -1.49 6.34
N PHE A 64 3.57 -1.17 5.38
CA PHE A 64 3.55 -1.67 4.01
C PHE A 64 4.66 -2.71 3.83
N THR A 65 4.28 -3.98 3.73
CA THR A 65 5.22 -5.06 3.45
C THR A 65 5.20 -5.39 1.96
N ILE A 66 6.25 -4.98 1.24
CA ILE A 66 6.40 -5.24 -0.19
C ILE A 66 7.16 -6.55 -0.34
N THR A 67 6.60 -7.48 -1.14
CA THR A 67 7.12 -8.83 -1.31
C THR A 67 7.30 -9.16 -2.78
N ASN A 68 8.41 -9.84 -3.11
CA ASN A 68 8.61 -10.44 -4.43
C ASN A 68 8.41 -11.96 -4.32
N GLN A 69 7.29 -12.46 -4.84
CA GLN A 69 6.91 -13.88 -4.84
C GLN A 69 7.15 -14.55 -6.20
N SER A 70 7.90 -13.89 -7.08
CA SER A 70 8.14 -14.36 -8.43
C SER A 70 8.86 -15.71 -8.47
N THR A 71 8.61 -16.51 -9.50
CA THR A 71 9.31 -17.79 -9.75
C THR A 71 10.42 -17.67 -10.80
N ILE A 72 10.60 -16.47 -11.36
CA ILE A 72 11.69 -16.10 -12.26
C ILE A 72 12.66 -15.12 -11.58
N SER A 73 13.87 -15.03 -12.13
CA SER A 73 14.83 -14.01 -11.71
C SER A 73 14.24 -12.62 -11.91
N SER A 74 14.25 -11.83 -10.84
CA SER A 74 13.78 -10.45 -10.80
C SER A 74 14.35 -9.78 -9.56
N SER A 75 14.40 -8.46 -9.55
CA SER A 75 14.75 -7.70 -8.36
C SER A 75 13.96 -6.40 -8.37
N ILE A 76 13.17 -6.16 -7.32
CA ILE A 76 12.61 -4.82 -7.12
C ILE A 76 13.77 -3.93 -6.71
N ALA A 77 14.11 -2.96 -7.54
CA ALA A 77 15.23 -2.05 -7.34
C ALA A 77 14.83 -0.71 -6.71
N ALA A 78 13.56 -0.33 -6.85
CA ALA A 78 13.01 0.83 -6.21
C ALA A 78 11.50 0.68 -5.98
N ILE A 79 11.01 1.31 -4.92
CA ILE A 79 9.60 1.42 -4.53
C ILE A 79 9.24 2.90 -4.49
N TYR A 80 8.06 3.24 -4.95
CA TYR A 80 7.53 4.61 -5.01
C TYR A 80 6.14 4.63 -4.40
N PHE A 81 5.80 5.71 -3.71
CA PHE A 81 4.50 5.94 -3.12
C PHE A 81 3.95 7.23 -3.69
N ASP A 82 2.71 7.18 -4.13
CA ASP A 82 1.98 8.29 -4.71
C ASP A 82 0.70 8.48 -3.91
N PHE A 83 0.62 9.64 -3.26
CA PHE A 83 -0.48 10.08 -2.42
C PHE A 83 -0.34 11.59 -2.16
N ASP A 84 -1.43 12.25 -1.77
CA ASP A 84 -1.42 13.71 -1.59
C ASP A 84 -0.87 14.19 -0.24
N ASP A 85 -1.28 13.63 0.92
CA ASP A 85 -0.81 14.16 2.24
C ASP A 85 -1.11 13.25 3.46
N ALA A 86 -1.42 11.96 3.25
CA ALA A 86 -1.96 11.11 4.33
C ALA A 86 -0.90 10.52 5.28
N LEU A 87 0.37 10.53 4.89
CA LEU A 87 1.42 9.75 5.55
C LEU A 87 2.71 10.55 5.78
N SER A 88 3.37 10.31 6.91
CA SER A 88 4.77 10.71 7.15
C SER A 88 5.65 9.49 7.29
N PHE A 89 6.79 9.46 6.60
CA PHE A 89 7.73 8.34 6.73
C PHE A 89 8.19 8.19 8.18
N ASN A 90 8.12 6.97 8.69
CA ASN A 90 8.52 6.62 10.05
C ASN A 90 9.77 5.72 10.02
N GLU A 91 9.66 4.56 9.37
CA GLU A 91 10.69 3.52 9.47
C GLU A 91 10.82 2.69 8.19
N LEU A 92 12.05 2.27 7.90
CA LEU A 92 12.38 1.32 6.83
C LEU A 92 13.14 0.14 7.43
N THR A 93 12.56 -1.05 7.31
CA THR A 93 13.14 -2.29 7.83
C THR A 93 13.37 -3.26 6.68
N SER A 94 14.64 -3.55 6.38
CA SER A 94 15.03 -4.49 5.33
C SER A 94 15.19 -5.91 5.88
N GLY A 95 14.67 -6.90 5.15
CA GLY A 95 14.96 -8.31 5.41
C GLY A 95 16.41 -8.69 5.11
N ALA A 96 16.78 -9.95 5.37
CA ALA A 96 18.10 -10.44 4.98
C ALA A 96 18.27 -10.37 3.45
N GLY A 97 19.44 -9.92 2.98
CA GLY A 97 19.73 -9.76 1.54
C GLY A 97 19.32 -8.39 0.97
N VAL A 98 18.21 -7.85 1.45
CA VAL A 98 17.64 -6.56 1.04
C VAL A 98 18.41 -5.40 1.70
N ALA A 99 18.74 -4.37 0.92
CA ALA A 99 19.34 -3.14 1.46
C ALA A 99 18.80 -1.91 0.75
N TYR A 100 17.86 -1.23 1.39
CA TYR A 100 17.20 -0.03 0.87
C TYR A 100 17.58 1.23 1.65
N ARG A 101 17.36 2.38 1.01
CA ARG A 101 17.43 3.69 1.63
C ARG A 101 16.33 4.59 1.06
N VAL A 102 15.99 5.63 1.80
CA VAL A 102 15.15 6.74 1.30
C VAL A 102 15.83 7.39 0.09
N GLY A 103 15.05 7.74 -0.92
CA GLY A 103 15.47 8.34 -2.17
C GLY A 103 15.92 7.32 -3.22
N ALA A 104 15.01 7.00 -4.14
CA ALA A 104 15.33 6.23 -5.33
C ALA A 104 16.15 7.05 -6.35
N LYS A 105 16.79 6.34 -7.28
CA LYS A 105 17.47 6.96 -8.44
C LYS A 105 17.07 6.18 -9.70
N PRO A 106 16.24 6.74 -10.61
CA PRO A 106 15.62 8.08 -10.54
C PRO A 106 14.66 8.26 -9.35
N PRO A 107 14.34 9.52 -8.94
CA PRO A 107 13.41 9.77 -7.84
C PRO A 107 11.95 9.49 -8.22
N GLU A 108 11.62 9.57 -9.50
CA GLU A 108 10.30 9.26 -10.05
C GLU A 108 10.18 7.83 -10.55
N LEU A 109 8.96 7.28 -10.47
CA LEU A 109 8.61 6.00 -11.07
C LEU A 109 8.88 6.04 -12.59
N PRO A 110 9.74 5.15 -13.13
CA PRO A 110 9.94 5.05 -14.58
C PRO A 110 8.61 4.82 -15.29
N SER A 111 8.37 5.53 -16.39
CA SER A 111 7.09 5.48 -17.13
C SER A 111 5.83 5.88 -16.33
N GLY A 112 5.94 6.39 -15.10
CA GLY A 112 4.78 6.81 -14.28
C GLY A 112 3.91 7.89 -14.95
N HIS A 113 4.51 8.72 -15.81
CA HIS A 113 3.83 9.73 -16.65
C HIS A 113 2.90 9.15 -17.73
N THR A 114 2.90 7.83 -17.92
CA THR A 114 2.01 7.15 -18.89
C THR A 114 0.69 6.67 -18.27
N LEU A 115 0.59 6.69 -16.94
CA LEU A 115 -0.62 6.34 -16.20
C LEU A 115 -1.61 7.51 -16.18
N GLU A 116 -2.89 7.18 -16.00
CA GLU A 116 -3.98 8.15 -15.81
C GLU A 116 -4.76 7.78 -14.53
N PRO A 117 -4.72 8.62 -13.47
CA PRO A 117 -3.92 9.85 -13.36
C PRO A 117 -2.40 9.56 -13.41
N ILE A 118 -1.59 10.57 -13.71
CA ILE A 118 -0.11 10.44 -13.69
C ILE A 118 0.34 9.95 -12.32
N PHE A 119 1.30 9.02 -12.28
CA PHE A 119 1.92 8.60 -11.03
C PHE A 119 2.94 9.64 -10.57
N ASP A 120 2.71 10.28 -9.42
CA ASP A 120 3.55 11.34 -8.85
C ASP A 120 4.16 10.87 -7.52
N SER A 121 5.49 10.78 -7.44
CA SER A 121 6.13 10.07 -6.34
C SER A 121 6.37 11.00 -5.14
N GLU A 122 5.56 10.89 -4.10
CA GLU A 122 5.76 11.62 -2.84
C GLU A 122 6.91 11.03 -2.01
N TYR A 123 6.99 9.70 -1.95
CA TYR A 123 8.13 8.99 -1.36
C TYR A 123 8.72 7.98 -2.33
N SER A 124 10.04 7.87 -2.32
CA SER A 124 10.75 6.82 -3.04
C SER A 124 11.83 6.17 -2.19
N PHE A 125 12.05 4.88 -2.43
CA PHE A 125 13.04 4.07 -1.74
C PHE A 125 13.81 3.27 -2.78
N GLY A 126 15.13 3.36 -2.74
CA GLY A 126 16.00 2.69 -3.71
C GLY A 126 16.93 1.69 -3.05
N SER A 127 17.17 0.56 -3.72
CA SER A 127 18.18 -0.39 -3.28
C SER A 127 19.59 0.19 -3.39
N ASN A 128 20.49 -0.29 -2.54
CA ASN A 128 21.91 -0.01 -2.61
C ASN A 128 22.55 -0.78 -3.78
N SER A 129 23.73 -0.33 -4.23
CA SER A 129 24.45 -1.04 -5.28
C SER A 129 25.09 -2.34 -4.76
N PRO A 130 25.10 -3.42 -5.55
CA PRO A 130 24.44 -3.57 -6.85
C PRO A 130 22.93 -3.84 -6.67
N LYS A 131 22.11 -3.10 -7.43
CA LYS A 131 20.65 -3.13 -7.28
C LYS A 131 20.03 -4.51 -7.50
N SER A 132 20.65 -5.33 -8.36
CA SER A 132 20.20 -6.69 -8.70
C SER A 132 20.43 -7.72 -7.59
N SER A 133 21.26 -7.44 -6.58
CA SER A 133 21.49 -8.35 -5.46
C SER A 133 21.10 -7.77 -4.10
N ARG A 134 20.82 -6.47 -4.05
CA ARG A 134 20.39 -5.74 -2.84
C ARG A 134 18.95 -5.22 -2.93
N GLY A 135 18.30 -5.43 -4.07
CA GLY A 135 16.87 -5.24 -4.24
C GLY A 135 16.05 -6.30 -3.49
N ILE A 136 14.77 -6.39 -3.81
CA ILE A 136 13.88 -7.44 -3.29
C ILE A 136 13.81 -8.54 -4.35
N ASN A 137 14.59 -9.59 -4.16
CA ASN A 137 14.63 -10.75 -5.04
C ASN A 137 13.51 -11.74 -4.68
N PRO A 138 13.23 -12.76 -5.52
CA PRO A 138 12.27 -13.81 -5.21
C PRO A 138 12.41 -14.39 -3.79
N GLY A 139 11.31 -14.39 -3.05
CA GLY A 139 11.24 -14.86 -1.66
C GLY A 139 11.63 -13.81 -0.60
N GLU A 140 12.02 -12.60 -1.01
CA GLU A 140 12.40 -11.52 -0.09
C GLU A 140 11.28 -10.49 0.07
N GLN A 141 11.40 -9.66 1.11
CA GLN A 141 10.48 -8.58 1.41
C GLN A 141 11.19 -7.38 2.07
N VAL A 142 10.54 -6.22 2.02
CA VAL A 142 10.89 -5.04 2.82
C VAL A 142 9.65 -4.53 3.54
N LEU A 143 9.83 -3.99 4.74
CA LEU A 143 8.78 -3.30 5.47
C LEU A 143 9.06 -1.79 5.46
N ILE A 144 8.07 -1.01 5.06
CA ILE A 144 8.10 0.45 5.06
C ILE A 144 6.92 0.93 5.90
N SER A 145 7.20 1.80 6.85
CA SER A 145 6.25 2.18 7.89
C SER A 145 6.05 3.69 7.85
N PHE A 146 4.80 4.10 7.98
CA PHE A 146 4.41 5.49 7.98
C PHE A 146 3.51 5.80 9.16
N ASP A 147 3.67 7.00 9.71
CA ASP A 147 2.65 7.60 10.57
C ASP A 147 1.48 8.04 9.69
N LEU A 148 0.26 7.70 10.11
CA LEU A 148 -0.98 7.98 9.40
C LEU A 148 -1.68 9.20 10.00
N TYR A 149 -1.89 10.23 9.19
CA TYR A 149 -2.71 11.39 9.54
C TYR A 149 -4.12 11.18 8.99
N GLY A 150 -4.93 10.41 9.70
CA GLY A 150 -6.29 10.09 9.26
C GLY A 150 -6.78 8.76 9.82
N SER A 151 -7.77 8.16 9.16
CA SER A 151 -8.23 6.82 9.52
C SER A 151 -7.68 5.77 8.56
N ALA A 152 -7.46 4.56 9.09
CA ALA A 152 -7.12 3.39 8.30
C ALA A 152 -8.15 3.12 7.19
N THR A 153 -9.42 3.38 7.47
CA THR A 153 -10.51 3.25 6.49
C THR A 153 -10.28 4.17 5.30
N ASP A 154 -9.96 5.44 5.54
CA ASP A 154 -9.72 6.41 4.46
C ASP A 154 -8.51 6.00 3.61
N LEU A 155 -7.45 5.48 4.25
CA LEU A 155 -6.29 4.95 3.53
C LEU A 155 -6.70 3.81 2.58
N ILE A 156 -7.47 2.84 3.09
CA ILE A 156 -7.92 1.69 2.29
C ILE A 156 -8.86 2.13 1.17
N ASP A 157 -9.75 3.08 1.43
CA ASP A 157 -10.63 3.65 0.41
C ASP A 157 -9.81 4.37 -0.68
N ASN A 158 -8.77 5.11 -0.29
CA ASN A 158 -7.85 5.75 -1.24
C ASN A 158 -7.05 4.74 -2.07
N MET A 159 -6.57 3.65 -1.46
CA MET A 159 -5.91 2.57 -2.20
C MET A 159 -6.86 1.89 -3.18
N ASN A 160 -8.10 1.62 -2.76
CA ASN A 160 -9.13 1.02 -3.63
C ASN A 160 -9.57 1.95 -4.76
N ALA A 161 -9.54 3.27 -4.53
CA ALA A 161 -9.87 4.28 -5.53
C ALA A 161 -8.69 4.64 -6.45
N GLY A 162 -7.47 4.20 -6.14
CA GLY A 162 -6.25 4.58 -6.87
C GLY A 162 -5.75 5.99 -6.59
N LEU A 163 -6.23 6.61 -5.51
CA LEU A 163 -5.72 7.89 -5.00
C LEU A 163 -4.47 7.69 -4.13
N PHE A 164 -4.26 6.47 -3.64
CA PHE A 164 -3.01 6.02 -3.04
C PHE A 164 -2.47 4.87 -3.88
N ARG A 165 -1.27 5.01 -4.44
CA ARG A 165 -0.65 3.98 -5.28
C ARG A 165 0.76 3.67 -4.85
N ILE A 166 1.16 2.42 -5.04
CA ILE A 166 2.52 1.94 -4.78
C ILE A 166 3.10 1.44 -6.09
N GLY A 167 4.21 2.04 -6.50
CA GLY A 167 4.95 1.71 -7.71
C GLY A 167 6.22 0.91 -7.40
N ALA A 168 6.66 0.10 -8.37
CA ALA A 168 7.87 -0.68 -8.31
C ALA A 168 8.65 -0.61 -9.62
N HIS A 169 9.97 -0.44 -9.54
CA HIS A 169 10.87 -0.62 -10.68
C HIS A 169 11.60 -1.96 -10.55
N ILE A 170 11.33 -2.84 -11.50
CA ILE A 170 11.76 -4.24 -11.53
C ILE A 170 12.92 -4.36 -12.52
N ILE A 171 14.01 -5.00 -12.12
CA ILE A 171 15.17 -5.22 -12.98
C ILE A 171 15.61 -6.68 -12.92
N ALA A 172 16.65 -7.01 -13.69
CA ALA A 172 17.30 -8.31 -13.71
C ALA A 172 16.32 -9.45 -14.07
N LEU A 173 15.40 -9.16 -14.99
CA LEU A 173 14.56 -10.17 -15.61
C LEU A 173 15.43 -11.12 -16.47
N PRO A 174 14.98 -12.36 -16.77
CA PRO A 174 15.82 -13.37 -17.41
C PRO A 174 16.32 -12.98 -18.81
N ASP A 175 15.60 -12.12 -19.52
CA ASP A 175 15.99 -11.57 -20.82
C ASP A 175 16.87 -10.31 -20.72
N GLY A 176 17.25 -9.91 -19.50
CA GLY A 176 18.04 -8.72 -19.21
C GLY A 176 17.25 -7.41 -19.20
N SER A 177 15.92 -7.47 -19.40
CA SER A 177 15.05 -6.29 -19.39
C SER A 177 14.72 -5.79 -17.97
N SER A 178 13.94 -4.71 -17.93
CA SER A 178 13.38 -4.11 -16.72
C SER A 178 11.95 -3.68 -16.99
N GLU A 179 11.08 -3.81 -16.00
CA GLU A 179 9.68 -3.41 -16.09
C GLU A 179 9.31 -2.46 -14.94
N THR A 180 8.23 -1.72 -15.14
CA THR A 180 7.62 -0.89 -14.11
C THR A 180 6.22 -1.41 -13.82
N ALA A 181 5.92 -1.47 -12.54
CA ALA A 181 4.66 -1.95 -12.04
C ALA A 181 4.06 -0.97 -11.02
N ALA A 182 2.75 -1.01 -10.84
CA ALA A 182 2.05 -0.22 -9.86
C ALA A 182 0.80 -0.96 -9.35
N THR A 183 0.32 -0.59 -8.15
CA THR A 183 -1.02 -0.96 -7.73
C THR A 183 -2.03 -0.24 -8.63
N ILE A 184 -2.70 -0.98 -9.49
CA ILE A 184 -3.75 -0.46 -10.37
C ILE A 184 -5.10 -0.84 -9.75
N PRO A 185 -6.02 0.13 -9.53
CA PRO A 185 -7.36 -0.22 -9.10
C PRO A 185 -7.98 -1.17 -10.10
N GLU A 186 -8.36 -2.36 -9.63
CA GLU A 186 -9.20 -3.27 -10.39
C GLU A 186 -10.42 -2.47 -10.88
N PRO A 187 -10.66 -2.37 -12.21
CA PRO A 187 -11.89 -1.78 -12.70
C PRO A 187 -13.04 -2.46 -11.97
N THR A 188 -14.05 -1.70 -11.52
CA THR A 188 -15.21 -2.18 -10.73
C THR A 188 -16.01 -3.28 -11.44
N THR A 189 -15.42 -4.45 -11.62
CA THR A 189 -15.89 -5.53 -12.46
C THR A 189 -17.13 -6.15 -11.84
N ILE A 190 -17.26 -6.04 -10.51
CA ILE A 190 -18.48 -6.38 -9.77
C ILE A 190 -19.66 -5.46 -10.15
N ALA A 191 -19.43 -4.16 -10.40
CA ALA A 191 -20.49 -3.26 -10.85
C ALA A 191 -20.93 -3.61 -12.29
N ILE A 192 -19.99 -3.98 -13.17
CA ILE A 192 -20.31 -4.40 -14.55
C ILE A 192 -21.02 -5.76 -14.56
N LEU A 193 -20.59 -6.73 -13.75
CA LEU A 193 -21.28 -8.02 -13.61
C LEU A 193 -22.68 -7.87 -13.01
N GLY A 194 -22.85 -6.98 -12.03
CA GLY A 194 -24.15 -6.65 -11.44
C GLY A 194 -25.11 -5.99 -12.43
N LEU A 195 -24.63 -5.02 -13.21
CA LEU A 195 -25.40 -4.38 -14.28
C LEU A 195 -25.73 -5.35 -15.41
N GLY A 196 -24.77 -6.20 -15.82
CA GLY A 196 -24.98 -7.23 -16.82
C GLY A 196 -26.08 -8.22 -16.42
N ALA A 197 -26.10 -8.66 -15.16
CA ALA A 197 -27.14 -9.55 -14.64
C ALA A 197 -28.53 -8.89 -14.63
N LEU A 198 -28.62 -7.60 -14.28
CA LEU A 198 -29.88 -6.84 -14.30
C LEU A 198 -30.45 -6.66 -15.71
N LEU A 199 -29.59 -6.40 -16.69
CA LEU A 199 -29.99 -6.28 -18.10
C LEU A 199 -30.49 -7.61 -18.67
N ILE A 200 -29.83 -8.73 -18.35
CA ILE A 200 -30.25 -10.08 -18.76
C ILE A 200 -31.60 -10.44 -18.13
N ARG A 201 -31.81 -10.11 -16.85
CA ARG A 201 -33.08 -10.37 -16.15
C ARG A 201 -34.24 -9.58 -16.74
N LYS A 202 -34.04 -8.33 -17.15
CA LYS A 202 -35.08 -7.51 -17.81
C LYS A 202 -35.48 -8.07 -19.17
N LYS A 203 -34.54 -8.59 -19.96
CA LYS A 203 -34.82 -9.20 -21.27
C LYS A 203 -35.65 -10.49 -21.15
N ARG A 204 -35.45 -11.28 -20.09
CA ARG A 204 -36.16 -12.56 -19.89
C ARG A 204 -37.62 -12.41 -19.45
N ASN A 205 -37.99 -11.26 -18.89
CA ASN A 205 -39.37 -10.99 -18.45
C ASN A 205 -40.26 -10.37 -19.53
N ASN A 206 -39.73 -10.10 -20.73
CA ASN A 206 -40.44 -9.49 -21.84
C ASN A 206 -40.75 -10.47 -23.00
N ASN A 207 -40.53 -11.78 -22.79
CA ASN A 207 -40.94 -12.88 -23.68
C ASN A 207 -41.91 -13.79 -22.94
#